data_AF-A0A5E7T5R5-F1
#
_entry.id   AF-A0A5E7T5R5-F1
#
_cell.length_a   1.000
_cell.length_b   1.000
_cell.length_c   1.000
_cell.angle_alpha   90.00
_cell.angle_beta   90.00
_cell.angle_gamma   90.00
#
_symmetry.space_group_name_H-M   'P 1'
#
loop_
_entity.id
_entity.type
_entity.pdbx_description
1 polymer ?
#
loop_
_entity_poly.entity_id
_entity_poly.type
_entity_poly.pdbx_seq_one_letter_code
_entity_poly.pdbx_strand_id
1 'polypeptide(L)'
;MSPITSRLVAPFALCLAFAMPAVADTCPAGEKQVCLDGCICLPDFGQLPGVLPDGIYQMAAPALALWLTQARAEAASAGTQPIPPHVREQLQRWYDPGVLDAAHYKVSDNGQFNAATAMLQNPDVGAVTLIDVILFRDVQTAEQNVALWAHELKHVQQFQEWGVEGFAQRYTQDFNAVEAPAYAVQAEVRRSLREGAD
;
A
#
# COMPACT_ATOMS: atom_id res chain seq x y z
N MET A 1 7.73 87.64 30.55
CA MET A 1 7.76 87.31 29.11
C MET A 1 8.06 85.82 29.01
N SER A 2 7.06 85.03 28.61
CA SER A 2 7.16 83.55 28.51
C SER A 2 8.13 83.10 27.43
N PRO A 3 8.60 81.85 27.50
CA PRO A 3 8.59 81.03 26.30
C PRO A 3 7.88 79.69 26.53
N ILE A 4 7.20 79.31 25.46
CA ILE A 4 6.31 78.16 25.28
C ILE A 4 7.18 76.92 25.08
N THR A 5 7.12 75.95 26.01
CA THR A 5 7.70 74.62 25.82
C THR A 5 6.63 73.68 25.24
N SER A 6 6.73 73.43 23.95
CA SER A 6 5.90 72.44 23.23
C SER A 6 6.25 71.03 23.69
N ARG A 7 5.26 70.32 24.26
CA ARG A 7 5.40 68.92 24.68
C ARG A 7 5.30 68.02 23.45
N LEU A 8 6.39 67.34 23.11
CA LEU A 8 6.40 66.22 22.16
C LEU A 8 5.67 65.02 22.78
N VAL A 9 4.47 64.73 22.30
CA VAL A 9 3.76 63.47 22.60
C VAL A 9 4.18 62.45 21.54
N ALA A 10 5.01 61.50 21.93
CA ALA A 10 5.33 60.33 21.11
C ALA A 10 4.14 59.34 21.16
N PRO A 11 3.60 58.86 20.03
CA PRO A 11 2.58 57.84 20.04
C PRO A 11 3.26 56.48 20.29
N PHE A 12 2.89 55.84 21.41
CA PHE A 12 3.26 54.47 21.72
C PHE A 12 2.43 53.53 20.83
N ALA A 13 3.03 53.05 19.73
CA ALA A 13 2.39 52.06 18.88
C ALA A 13 2.36 50.71 19.61
N LEU A 14 1.21 50.38 20.19
CA LEU A 14 0.93 49.09 20.80
C LEU A 14 0.67 48.05 19.70
N CYS A 15 1.70 47.29 19.30
CA CYS A 15 1.53 46.11 18.46
C CYS A 15 0.82 45.01 19.28
N LEU A 16 -0.49 44.82 19.04
CA LEU A 16 -1.18 43.60 19.44
C LEU A 16 -0.64 42.45 18.57
N ALA A 17 0.20 41.59 19.15
CA ALA A 17 0.46 40.28 18.58
C ALA A 17 -0.81 39.44 18.72
N PHE A 18 -1.51 39.22 17.61
CA PHE A 18 -2.53 38.18 17.52
C PHE A 18 -1.83 36.83 17.66
N ALA A 19 -1.84 36.27 18.87
CA ALA A 19 -1.52 34.86 19.06
C ALA A 19 -2.63 34.06 18.37
N MET A 20 -2.32 33.52 17.19
CA MET A 20 -3.13 32.48 16.58
C MET A 20 -3.16 31.30 17.57
N PRO A 21 -4.32 30.76 17.95
CA PRO A 21 -4.35 29.51 18.68
C PRO A 21 -3.72 28.46 17.76
N ALA A 22 -2.59 27.87 18.21
CA ALA A 22 -2.14 26.61 17.66
C ALA A 22 -3.34 25.66 17.72
N VAL A 23 -3.69 25.03 16.59
CA VAL A 23 -4.76 24.03 16.54
C VAL A 23 -4.36 22.95 17.52
N ALA A 24 -5.03 22.93 18.67
CA ALA A 24 -4.80 21.93 19.69
C ALA A 24 -5.15 20.57 19.09
N ASP A 25 -4.30 19.58 19.35
CA ASP A 25 -4.56 18.17 19.06
C ASP A 25 -5.98 17.84 19.54
N THR A 26 -6.92 17.65 18.61
CA THR A 26 -8.33 17.38 18.93
C THR A 26 -8.57 15.92 19.33
N CYS A 27 -7.52 15.13 19.42
CA CYS A 27 -7.60 13.72 19.77
C CYS A 27 -7.51 13.52 21.29
N PRO A 28 -8.32 12.62 21.87
CA PRO A 28 -8.19 12.18 23.25
C PRO A 28 -6.74 11.80 23.62
N ALA A 29 -6.39 11.93 24.90
CA ALA A 29 -5.07 11.54 25.38
C ALA A 29 -4.81 10.05 25.10
N GLY A 30 -3.68 9.75 24.44
CA GLY A 30 -3.38 8.40 23.95
C GLY A 30 -3.90 8.11 22.54
N GLU A 31 -4.34 9.13 21.80
CA GLU A 31 -4.66 9.07 20.38
C GLU A 31 -3.85 10.11 19.58
N LYS A 32 -3.49 9.76 18.34
CA LYS A 32 -2.80 10.59 17.38
C LYS A 32 -3.65 10.80 16.14
N GLN A 33 -3.66 12.05 15.65
CA GLN A 33 -4.41 12.41 14.46
C GLN A 33 -3.69 11.95 13.19
N VAL A 34 -4.44 11.31 12.28
CA VAL A 34 -3.97 10.96 10.92
C VAL A 34 -4.96 11.54 9.91
N CYS A 35 -4.45 12.30 8.93
CA CYS A 35 -5.28 12.98 7.93
C CYS A 35 -4.88 12.51 6.53
N LEU A 36 -5.85 11.96 5.79
CA LEU A 36 -5.74 11.66 4.36
C LEU A 36 -6.71 12.56 3.56
N ASP A 37 -8.01 12.25 3.57
CA ASP A 37 -9.11 13.11 3.05
C ASP A 37 -10.04 13.63 4.16
N GLY A 38 -9.70 13.33 5.40
CA GLY A 38 -10.35 13.72 6.64
C GLY A 38 -9.46 13.30 7.80
N CYS A 39 -9.55 14.00 8.93
CA CYS A 39 -8.73 13.67 10.08
C CYS A 39 -9.49 12.71 11.01
N ILE A 40 -8.87 11.58 11.29
CA ILE A 40 -9.37 10.61 12.28
C ILE A 40 -8.36 10.49 13.42
N CYS A 41 -8.86 10.30 14.63
CA CYS A 41 -8.03 10.01 15.79
C CYS A 41 -7.87 8.49 15.90
N LEU A 42 -6.63 8.01 15.81
CA LEU A 42 -6.28 6.62 16.08
C LEU A 42 -5.52 6.54 17.41
N PRO A 43 -5.60 5.44 18.15
CA PRO A 43 -4.75 5.23 19.32
C PRO A 43 -3.26 5.47 19.00
N ASP A 44 -2.57 6.20 19.87
CA ASP A 44 -1.12 6.40 19.79
C ASP A 44 -0.42 5.13 20.29
N PHE A 45 -0.20 4.21 19.36
CA PHE A 45 0.48 2.94 19.61
C PHE A 45 1.97 3.11 19.96
N GLY A 46 2.54 4.31 19.85
CA GLY A 46 3.95 4.56 20.15
C GLY A 46 4.27 4.70 21.64
N GLN A 47 3.26 4.88 22.50
CA GLN A 47 3.45 5.22 23.93
C GLN A 47 2.75 4.27 24.91
N LEU A 48 2.09 3.22 24.44
CA LEU A 48 1.50 2.20 25.31
C LEU A 48 2.58 1.23 25.81
N PRO A 49 2.98 1.27 27.09
CA PRO A 49 3.84 0.26 27.66
C PRO A 49 2.99 -1.00 27.86
N GLY A 50 3.16 -2.01 27.02
CA GLY A 50 2.45 -3.29 27.13
C GLY A 50 1.58 -3.69 25.94
N VAL A 51 1.66 -2.99 24.79
CA VAL A 51 1.21 -3.61 23.54
C VAL A 51 2.26 -4.68 23.19
N LEU A 52 1.96 -5.91 23.62
CA LEU A 52 2.64 -7.11 23.12
C LEU A 52 2.65 -7.05 21.59
N PRO A 53 3.67 -7.61 20.91
CA PRO A 53 3.68 -7.71 19.44
C PRO A 53 2.33 -8.20 18.88
N ASP A 54 1.70 -9.13 19.61
CA ASP A 54 0.37 -9.69 19.34
C ASP A 54 -0.73 -8.64 19.17
N GLY A 55 -0.72 -7.54 19.93
CA GLY A 55 -1.74 -6.49 19.85
C GLY A 55 -1.64 -5.64 18.58
N ILE A 56 -0.42 -5.44 18.04
CA ILE A 56 -0.22 -4.79 16.74
C ILE A 56 -0.72 -5.72 15.62
N TYR A 57 -0.39 -7.01 15.69
CA TYR A 57 -0.85 -8.00 14.69
C TYR A 57 -2.37 -8.19 14.72
N GLN A 58 -3.00 -8.13 15.90
CA GLN A 58 -4.46 -8.25 16.05
C GLN A 58 -5.24 -7.16 15.31
N MET A 59 -4.65 -5.98 15.10
CA MET A 59 -5.29 -4.88 14.36
C MET A 59 -4.77 -4.74 12.94
N ALA A 60 -3.50 -5.09 12.69
CA ALA A 60 -2.88 -4.98 11.37
C ALA A 60 -3.54 -5.92 10.35
N ALA A 61 -3.81 -7.17 10.72
CA ALA A 61 -4.37 -8.14 9.78
C ALA A 61 -5.79 -7.78 9.30
N PRO A 62 -6.76 -7.44 10.17
CA PRO A 62 -8.08 -6.99 9.72
C PRO A 62 -8.02 -5.70 8.89
N ALA A 63 -7.16 -4.75 9.27
CA ALA A 63 -6.97 -3.51 8.52
C ALA A 63 -6.43 -3.76 7.11
N LEU A 64 -5.43 -4.63 6.97
CA LEU A 64 -4.88 -5.03 5.68
C LEU A 64 -5.91 -5.77 4.83
N ALA A 65 -6.69 -6.68 5.41
CA ALA A 65 -7.74 -7.41 4.69
C ALA A 65 -8.83 -6.48 4.13
N LEU A 66 -9.26 -5.50 4.92
CA LEU A 66 -10.20 -4.47 4.49
C LEU A 66 -9.62 -3.63 3.36
N TRP A 67 -8.38 -3.17 3.52
CA TRP A 67 -7.70 -2.37 2.51
C TRP A 67 -7.54 -3.14 1.18
N LEU A 68 -7.11 -4.42 1.22
CA LEU A 68 -6.97 -5.26 0.04
C LEU A 68 -8.29 -5.39 -0.73
N THR A 69 -9.38 -5.60 0.01
CA THR A 69 -10.73 -5.75 -0.56
C THR A 69 -11.20 -4.45 -1.22
N GLN A 70 -10.99 -3.30 -0.56
CA GLN A 70 -11.36 -1.99 -1.09
C GLN A 70 -10.51 -1.63 -2.32
N ALA A 71 -9.19 -1.82 -2.25
CA ALA A 71 -8.27 -1.54 -3.35
C ALA A 71 -8.58 -2.41 -4.57
N ARG A 72 -8.89 -3.70 -4.36
CA ARG A 72 -9.32 -4.61 -5.43
C ARG A 72 -10.63 -4.15 -6.07
N ALA A 73 -11.63 -3.75 -5.27
CA ALA A 73 -12.90 -3.25 -5.79
C ALA A 73 -12.72 -1.97 -6.63
N GLU A 74 -11.87 -1.05 -6.19
CA GLU A 74 -11.53 0.16 -6.92
C GLU A 74 -10.83 -0.17 -8.25
N ALA A 75 -9.80 -1.03 -8.22
CA ALA A 75 -9.09 -1.48 -9.42
C ALA A 75 -10.02 -2.14 -10.45
N ALA A 76 -10.96 -2.96 -9.98
CA ALA A 76 -11.97 -3.62 -10.82
C ALA A 76 -12.98 -2.64 -11.43
N SER A 77 -13.37 -1.59 -10.68
CA SER A 77 -14.35 -0.60 -11.15
C SER A 77 -13.89 0.19 -12.38
N ALA A 78 -12.58 0.37 -12.54
CA ALA A 78 -11.98 1.08 -13.66
C ALA A 78 -11.65 0.16 -14.85
N GLY A 79 -12.10 -1.10 -14.83
CA GLY A 79 -11.84 -2.12 -15.83
C GLY A 79 -10.48 -2.81 -15.67
N THR A 80 -10.47 -4.11 -15.94
CA THR A 80 -9.30 -5.00 -15.92
C THR A 80 -9.24 -5.81 -17.22
N GLN A 81 -8.08 -6.40 -17.49
CA GLN A 81 -7.83 -7.27 -18.64
C GLN A 81 -7.47 -8.68 -18.14
N PRO A 82 -7.79 -9.75 -18.88
CA PRO A 82 -7.30 -11.09 -18.57
C PRO A 82 -5.80 -11.19 -18.81
N ILE A 83 -5.12 -12.22 -18.29
CA ILE A 83 -3.70 -12.47 -18.58
C ILE A 83 -3.43 -12.44 -20.10
N PRO A 84 -2.40 -11.72 -20.59
CA PRO A 84 -2.03 -11.75 -22.00
C PRO A 84 -1.83 -13.20 -22.50
N PRO A 85 -2.39 -13.60 -23.66
CA PRO A 85 -2.41 -15.00 -24.09
C PRO A 85 -1.03 -15.67 -24.13
N HIS A 86 0.01 -14.95 -24.58
CA HIS A 86 1.38 -15.47 -24.65
C HIS A 86 2.01 -15.65 -23.27
N VAL A 87 1.69 -14.79 -22.29
CA VAL A 87 2.11 -14.96 -20.90
C VAL A 87 1.41 -16.18 -20.30
N ARG A 88 0.08 -16.28 -20.53
CA ARG A 88 -0.73 -17.39 -20.02
C ARG A 88 -0.20 -18.72 -20.50
N GLU A 89 0.04 -18.87 -21.80
CA GLU A 89 0.55 -20.12 -22.40
C GLU A 89 1.87 -20.55 -21.75
N GLN A 90 2.81 -19.63 -21.57
CA GLN A 90 4.10 -19.92 -20.96
C GLN A 90 3.97 -20.39 -19.52
N LEU A 91 2.97 -19.92 -18.76
CA LEU A 91 2.84 -20.22 -17.33
C LEU A 91 2.00 -21.46 -16.99
N GLN A 92 1.40 -22.12 -17.99
CA GLN A 92 0.57 -23.32 -17.80
C GLN A 92 1.29 -24.49 -17.12
N ARG A 93 2.63 -24.54 -17.21
CA ARG A 93 3.43 -25.57 -16.54
C ARG A 93 3.47 -25.38 -15.01
N TRP A 94 3.39 -24.16 -14.52
CA TRP A 94 3.61 -23.83 -13.10
C TRP A 94 2.32 -23.63 -12.31
N TYR A 95 1.23 -23.27 -12.98
CA TYR A 95 -0.02 -22.91 -12.34
C TYR A 95 -1.19 -23.70 -12.90
N ASP A 96 -2.09 -24.09 -12.00
CA ASP A 96 -3.38 -24.68 -12.36
C ASP A 96 -4.20 -23.68 -13.19
N PRO A 97 -4.98 -24.14 -14.19
CA PRO A 97 -5.85 -23.27 -14.98
C PRO A 97 -6.75 -22.36 -14.14
N GLY A 98 -7.23 -22.81 -12.98
CA GLY A 98 -8.07 -22.00 -12.08
C GLY A 98 -7.36 -20.80 -11.46
N VAL A 99 -6.04 -20.85 -11.28
CA VAL A 99 -5.25 -19.67 -10.86
C VAL A 99 -5.13 -18.68 -12.03
N LEU A 100 -4.81 -19.20 -13.22
CA LEU A 100 -4.64 -18.40 -14.43
C LEU A 100 -5.96 -17.75 -14.90
N ASP A 101 -7.10 -18.41 -14.71
CA ASP A 101 -8.43 -17.91 -15.08
C ASP A 101 -8.96 -16.87 -14.10
N ALA A 102 -8.60 -16.96 -12.83
CA ALA A 102 -9.01 -15.97 -11.84
C ALA A 102 -8.25 -14.65 -12.01
N ALA A 103 -6.97 -14.71 -12.40
CA ALA A 103 -6.12 -13.54 -12.42
C ALA A 103 -6.48 -12.58 -13.57
N HIS A 104 -6.66 -11.32 -13.19
CA HIS A 104 -6.80 -10.19 -14.10
C HIS A 104 -5.67 -9.19 -13.84
N TYR A 105 -5.40 -8.30 -14.77
CA TYR A 105 -4.44 -7.22 -14.57
C TYR A 105 -4.97 -5.86 -14.97
N LYS A 106 -4.28 -4.84 -14.47
CA LYS A 106 -4.44 -3.45 -14.85
C LYS A 106 -3.09 -2.78 -14.81
N VAL A 107 -2.81 -1.90 -15.77
CA VAL A 107 -1.70 -0.96 -15.65
C VAL A 107 -2.21 0.23 -14.84
N SER A 108 -1.68 0.39 -13.64
CA SER A 108 -2.17 1.37 -12.66
C SER A 108 -1.59 2.76 -12.94
N ASP A 109 -2.30 3.79 -12.49
CA ASP A 109 -1.68 5.12 -12.39
C ASP A 109 -0.68 5.13 -11.22
N ASN A 110 0.23 6.12 -11.22
CA ASN A 110 1.26 6.19 -10.20
C ASN A 110 0.68 6.32 -8.77
N GLY A 111 -0.55 6.81 -8.59
CA GLY A 111 -1.15 7.04 -7.28
C GLY A 111 -1.56 5.74 -6.59
N GLN A 112 -2.41 4.95 -7.26
CA GLN A 112 -2.90 3.68 -6.73
C GLN A 112 -1.75 2.66 -6.57
N PHE A 113 -0.81 2.60 -7.52
CA PHE A 113 0.36 1.74 -7.40
C PHE A 113 1.23 2.07 -6.18
N ASN A 114 1.48 3.38 -5.94
CA ASN A 114 2.28 3.83 -4.81
C ASN A 114 1.58 3.54 -3.47
N ALA A 115 0.26 3.74 -3.40
CA ALA A 115 -0.52 3.40 -2.20
C ALA A 115 -0.43 1.90 -1.89
N ALA A 116 -0.50 1.05 -2.92
CA ALA A 116 -0.40 -0.39 -2.77
C ALA A 116 0.98 -0.85 -2.30
N THR A 117 2.02 -0.30 -2.94
CA THR A 117 3.43 -0.48 -2.56
C THR A 117 3.69 -0.06 -1.12
N ALA A 118 3.17 1.10 -0.70
CA ALA A 118 3.35 1.62 0.66
C ALA A 118 2.67 0.73 1.71
N MET A 119 1.44 0.27 1.44
CA MET A 119 0.70 -0.58 2.38
C MET A 119 1.35 -1.95 2.55
N LEU A 120 1.85 -2.55 1.47
CA LEU A 120 2.51 -3.86 1.50
C LEU A 120 4.00 -3.78 1.86
N GLN A 121 4.51 -2.57 2.13
CA GLN A 121 5.92 -2.31 2.45
C GLN A 121 6.89 -2.85 1.38
N ASN A 122 6.51 -2.76 0.11
CA ASN A 122 7.25 -3.34 -1.00
C ASN A 122 7.73 -2.25 -1.98
N PRO A 123 8.76 -1.45 -1.62
CA PRO A 123 9.12 -0.22 -2.34
C PRO A 123 9.60 -0.42 -3.79
N ASP A 124 10.05 -1.64 -4.14
CA ASP A 124 10.78 -1.92 -5.38
C ASP A 124 10.14 -3.04 -6.22
N VAL A 125 8.80 -3.03 -6.37
CA VAL A 125 8.10 -3.95 -7.27
C VAL A 125 7.60 -3.28 -8.55
N GLY A 126 7.60 -4.07 -9.63
CA GLY A 126 6.99 -3.74 -10.91
C GLY A 126 5.50 -4.09 -10.98
N ALA A 127 5.01 -4.85 -9.99
CA ALA A 127 3.62 -5.26 -9.87
C ALA A 127 3.20 -5.45 -8.40
N VAL A 128 1.89 -5.42 -8.13
CA VAL A 128 1.29 -5.74 -6.83
C VAL A 128 0.01 -6.54 -7.05
N THR A 129 -0.16 -7.64 -6.33
CA THR A 129 -1.38 -8.45 -6.39
C THR A 129 -2.41 -8.02 -5.34
N LEU A 130 -3.57 -7.57 -5.81
CA LEU A 130 -4.76 -7.28 -5.01
C LEU A 130 -5.77 -8.41 -5.19
N ILE A 131 -5.66 -9.47 -4.37
CA ILE A 131 -6.51 -10.66 -4.41
C ILE A 131 -6.36 -11.43 -5.73
N ASP A 132 -7.14 -11.08 -6.76
CA ASP A 132 -7.11 -11.65 -8.11
C ASP A 132 -6.81 -10.59 -9.18
N VAL A 133 -6.58 -9.33 -8.80
CA VAL A 133 -6.23 -8.24 -9.71
C VAL A 133 -4.78 -7.84 -9.50
N ILE A 134 -3.96 -7.99 -10.52
CA ILE A 134 -2.55 -7.63 -10.51
C ILE A 134 -2.38 -6.22 -11.10
N LEU A 135 -1.90 -5.30 -10.27
CA LEU A 135 -1.56 -3.95 -10.69
C LEU A 135 -0.12 -3.93 -11.19
N PHE A 136 0.09 -3.64 -12.46
CA PHE A 136 1.41 -3.40 -13.02
C PHE A 136 1.73 -1.91 -13.05
N ARG A 137 3.00 -1.57 -12.84
CA ARG A 137 3.50 -0.20 -12.93
C ARG A 137 3.39 0.38 -14.34
N ASP A 138 3.67 -0.45 -15.34
CA ASP A 138 3.72 -0.05 -16.74
C ASP A 138 3.35 -1.20 -17.68
N VAL A 139 2.97 -0.84 -18.90
CA VAL A 139 2.55 -1.77 -19.95
C VAL A 139 3.67 -2.73 -20.35
N GLN A 140 4.92 -2.27 -20.41
CA GLN A 140 6.03 -3.11 -20.83
C GLN A 140 6.26 -4.25 -19.83
N THR A 141 6.21 -3.94 -18.54
CA THR A 141 6.31 -4.94 -17.48
C THR A 141 5.15 -5.94 -17.55
N ALA A 142 3.91 -5.45 -17.73
CA ALA A 142 2.72 -6.30 -17.84
C ALA A 142 2.75 -7.22 -19.07
N GLU A 143 3.29 -6.77 -20.20
CA GLU A 143 3.27 -7.54 -21.45
C GLU A 143 4.49 -8.44 -21.63
N GLN A 144 5.64 -8.13 -21.01
CA GLN A 144 6.90 -8.80 -21.35
C GLN A 144 7.54 -9.58 -20.18
N ASN A 145 7.17 -9.28 -18.93
CA ASN A 145 7.84 -9.87 -17.77
C ASN A 145 7.11 -11.12 -17.25
N VAL A 146 7.22 -12.22 -17.99
CA VAL A 146 6.60 -13.53 -17.64
C VAL A 146 7.07 -14.04 -16.27
N ALA A 147 8.32 -13.78 -15.89
CA ALA A 147 8.83 -14.18 -14.58
C ALA A 147 8.16 -13.40 -13.44
N LEU A 148 7.90 -12.10 -13.62
CA LEU A 148 7.15 -11.31 -12.63
C LEU A 148 5.69 -11.76 -12.58
N TRP A 149 5.05 -12.07 -13.70
CA TRP A 149 3.73 -12.70 -13.68
C TRP A 149 3.70 -13.99 -12.84
N ALA A 150 4.74 -14.81 -12.93
CA ALA A 150 4.85 -16.00 -12.11
C ALA A 150 4.92 -15.68 -10.61
N HIS A 151 5.56 -14.58 -10.22
CA HIS A 151 5.56 -14.09 -8.84
C HIS A 151 4.13 -13.71 -8.41
N GLU A 152 3.48 -12.82 -9.16
CA GLU A 152 2.17 -12.29 -8.81
C GLU A 152 1.09 -13.38 -8.78
N LEU A 153 1.14 -14.36 -9.69
CA LEU A 153 0.23 -15.51 -9.67
C LEU A 153 0.41 -16.40 -8.43
N LYS A 154 1.58 -16.38 -7.78
CA LYS A 154 1.75 -17.06 -6.50
C LYS A 154 0.89 -16.40 -5.43
N HIS A 155 0.78 -15.07 -5.43
CA HIS A 155 -0.11 -14.37 -4.52
C HIS A 155 -1.57 -14.63 -4.84
N VAL A 156 -1.97 -14.67 -6.12
CA VAL A 156 -3.33 -15.08 -6.51
C VAL A 156 -3.66 -16.47 -5.96
N GLN A 157 -2.75 -17.43 -6.12
CA GLN A 157 -2.90 -18.77 -5.55
C GLN A 157 -3.00 -18.74 -4.01
N GLN A 158 -2.15 -17.97 -3.33
CA GLN A 158 -2.19 -17.84 -1.87
C GLN A 158 -3.52 -17.23 -1.38
N PHE A 159 -4.08 -16.26 -2.10
CA PHE A 159 -5.40 -15.72 -1.82
C PHE A 159 -6.52 -16.75 -2.03
N GLN A 160 -6.44 -17.58 -3.08
CA GLN A 160 -7.39 -18.68 -3.29
C GLN A 160 -7.31 -19.73 -2.16
N GLU A 161 -6.11 -20.07 -1.71
CA GLU A 161 -5.88 -21.10 -0.70
C GLU A 161 -6.21 -20.65 0.73
N TRP A 162 -5.89 -19.40 1.07
CA TRP A 162 -5.97 -18.89 2.45
C TRP A 162 -7.12 -17.93 2.68
N GLY A 163 -7.73 -17.41 1.61
CA GLY A 163 -8.62 -16.27 1.67
C GLY A 163 -7.90 -14.97 2.03
N VAL A 164 -8.62 -13.85 1.92
CA VAL A 164 -8.07 -12.51 2.18
C VAL A 164 -7.61 -12.35 3.62
N GLU A 165 -8.40 -12.83 4.59
CA GLU A 165 -8.07 -12.76 6.01
C GLU A 165 -6.84 -13.61 6.35
N GLY A 166 -6.77 -14.84 5.81
CA GLY A 166 -5.65 -15.74 6.04
C GLY A 166 -4.35 -15.25 5.42
N PHE A 167 -4.43 -14.62 4.24
CA PHE A 167 -3.30 -13.92 3.64
C PHE A 167 -2.84 -12.75 4.52
N ALA A 168 -3.76 -11.86 4.90
CA ALA A 168 -3.42 -10.67 5.69
C ALA A 168 -2.81 -11.03 7.05
N GLN A 169 -3.30 -12.08 7.70
CA GLN A 169 -2.72 -12.59 8.94
C GLN A 169 -1.27 -13.04 8.73
N ARG A 170 -1.00 -13.85 7.71
CA ARG A 170 0.36 -14.35 7.43
C ARG A 170 1.31 -13.23 7.02
N TYR A 171 0.84 -12.32 6.16
CA TYR A 171 1.64 -11.21 5.65
C TYR A 171 2.04 -10.24 6.77
N THR A 172 1.11 -9.94 7.67
CA THR A 172 1.41 -9.06 8.82
C THR A 172 2.32 -9.75 9.83
N GLN A 173 2.19 -11.06 10.05
CA GLN A 173 3.04 -11.80 10.99
C GLN A 173 4.47 -12.03 10.45
N ASP A 174 4.60 -12.51 9.23
CA ASP A 174 5.87 -12.78 8.55
C ASP A 174 5.70 -12.66 7.03
N PHE A 175 5.91 -11.44 6.53
CA PHE A 175 5.84 -11.18 5.09
C PHE A 175 6.83 -12.02 4.29
N ASN A 176 8.01 -12.37 4.84
CA ASN A 176 9.01 -13.16 4.12
C ASN A 176 8.51 -14.57 3.83
N ALA A 177 7.74 -15.17 4.75
CA ALA A 177 7.13 -16.48 4.53
C ALA A 177 6.08 -16.46 3.40
N VAL A 178 5.45 -15.32 3.13
CA VAL A 178 4.51 -15.13 2.02
C VAL A 178 5.25 -14.85 0.71
N GLU A 179 6.28 -14.01 0.73
CA GLU A 179 7.06 -13.57 -0.43
C GLU A 179 8.04 -14.63 -0.97
N ALA A 180 8.67 -15.41 -0.10
CA ALA A 180 9.72 -16.35 -0.50
C ALA A 180 9.26 -17.39 -1.55
N PRO A 181 8.07 -18.01 -1.43
CA PRO A 181 7.53 -18.87 -2.49
C PRO A 181 7.32 -18.14 -3.82
N ALA A 182 6.93 -16.87 -3.80
CA ALA A 182 6.71 -16.07 -5.00
C ALA A 182 8.04 -15.71 -5.69
N TYR A 183 9.09 -15.39 -4.93
CA TYR A 183 10.43 -15.23 -5.49
C TYR A 183 11.02 -16.54 -6.02
N ALA A 184 10.75 -17.67 -5.37
CA ALA A 184 11.26 -18.97 -5.81
C ALA A 184 10.75 -19.34 -7.21
N VAL A 185 9.43 -19.23 -7.44
CA VAL A 185 8.83 -19.52 -8.76
C VAL A 185 9.24 -18.49 -9.81
N GLN A 186 9.36 -17.21 -9.45
CA GLN A 186 9.91 -16.18 -10.35
C GLN A 186 11.31 -16.55 -10.84
N ALA A 187 12.18 -16.99 -9.93
CA ALA A 187 13.53 -17.39 -10.27
C ALA A 187 13.55 -18.64 -11.16
N GLU A 188 12.67 -19.61 -10.89
CA GLU A 188 12.53 -20.81 -11.71
C GLU A 188 12.09 -20.50 -13.14
N VAL A 189 11.01 -19.72 -13.30
CA VAL A 189 10.51 -19.30 -14.61
C VAL A 189 11.58 -18.52 -15.37
N ARG A 190 12.26 -17.59 -14.71
CA ARG A 190 13.37 -16.82 -15.33
C ARG A 190 14.49 -17.72 -15.85
N ARG A 191 14.82 -18.81 -15.15
CA ARG A 191 15.81 -19.80 -15.64
C ARG A 191 15.28 -20.56 -16.84
N SER A 192 14.06 -21.10 -16.76
CA SER A 192 13.45 -21.87 -17.86
C SER A 192 13.30 -21.05 -19.15
N LEU A 193 13.01 -19.76 -19.07
CA LEU A 193 12.90 -18.88 -20.24
C LEU A 193 14.25 -18.60 -20.91
N ARG A 194 15.35 -18.61 -20.15
CA ARG A 194 16.70 -18.48 -20.72
C ARG A 194 17.12 -19.76 -21.43
N GLU A 195 16.87 -20.91 -20.82
CA GLU A 195 17.20 -22.23 -21.37
C GLU A 195 16.38 -22.56 -22.63
N GLY A 196 15.16 -22.05 -22.77
CA GLY A 196 14.32 -22.24 -23.96
C GLY A 196 14.59 -21.24 -25.10
N ALA A 197 15.47 -20.25 -24.88
CA ALA A 197 15.86 -19.27 -25.91
C ALA A 197 17.17 -19.64 -26.64
N ASP A 198 17.87 -20.68 -26.16
CA ASP A 198 19.07 -21.28 -26.75
C ASP A 198 18.71 -22.43 -27.71
#